data_AF-A0A382WLZ7-F1
#
_entry.id   AF-A0A382WLZ7-F1
#
_cell.length_a   1.000
_cell.length_b   1.000
_cell.length_c   1.000
_cell.angle_alpha   90.00
_cell.angle_beta   90.00
_cell.angle_gamma   90.00
#
_symmetry.space_group_name_H-M   'P 1'
#
loop_
_entity.id
_entity.type
_entity.pdbx_description
1 polymer ?
#
loop_
_entity_poly.entity_id
_entity_poly.type
_entity_poly.pdbx_seq_one_letter_code
_entity_poly.pdbx_strand_id
1 'polypeptide(L)'
;VANFWQGNFPALNTEEDGFLLTAPVGSYPPNDYGLYDMAGNVWEWCSDYYNENSYVYDKILGVCINPKGPEMAYDSGEPFAKKRVLRGGSFLCNDSYCSGI
;
A
#
# COMPACT_ATOMS: atom_id res chain seq x y z
N VAL A 1 -6.93 -12.75 6.66
CA VAL A 1 -7.84 -11.73 7.24
C VAL A 1 -6.98 -10.53 7.55
N ALA A 2 -7.47 -9.34 7.26
CA ALA A 2 -6.77 -8.06 7.37
C ALA A 2 -7.77 -7.00 7.81
N ASN A 3 -7.29 -5.85 8.28
CA ASN A 3 -8.13 -4.69 8.61
C ASN A 3 -8.33 -3.79 7.39
N PHE A 4 -9.53 -3.78 6.82
CA PHE A 4 -9.92 -2.97 5.66
C PHE A 4 -11.40 -2.60 5.74
N TRP A 5 -11.94 -1.86 4.78
CA TRP A 5 -13.34 -1.43 4.87
C TRP A 5 -14.29 -2.49 4.29
N GLN A 6 -15.22 -3.00 5.10
CA GLN A 6 -16.35 -3.81 4.62
C GLN A 6 -17.65 -3.00 4.64
N GLY A 7 -18.51 -3.18 3.63
CA GLY A 7 -19.73 -2.39 3.46
C GLY A 7 -19.64 -1.32 2.37
N ASN A 8 -20.45 -0.28 2.48
CA ASN A 8 -20.62 0.75 1.45
C ASN A 8 -19.80 2.00 1.80
N PHE A 9 -18.56 2.05 1.30
CA PHE A 9 -17.67 3.19 1.48
C PHE A 9 -18.23 4.46 0.79
N PRO A 10 -18.11 5.66 1.38
CA PRO A 10 -17.60 5.98 2.72
C PRO A 10 -18.71 6.04 3.79
N ALA A 11 -19.92 5.60 3.47
CA ALA A 11 -21.11 5.86 4.28
C ALA A 11 -21.33 4.84 5.41
N LEU A 12 -20.91 3.59 5.21
CA LEU A 12 -21.14 2.50 6.15
C LEU A 12 -19.98 1.50 6.15
N ASN A 13 -19.33 1.34 7.31
CA ASN A 13 -18.42 0.23 7.59
C ASN A 13 -19.16 -0.80 8.46
N THR A 14 -19.14 -2.08 8.08
CA THR A 14 -19.80 -3.17 8.83
C THR A 14 -18.92 -3.76 9.93
N GLU A 15 -17.63 -3.39 10.00
CA GLU A 15 -16.65 -3.86 11.00
C GLU A 15 -16.59 -5.39 11.07
N GLU A 16 -16.72 -6.08 9.92
CA GLU A 16 -16.67 -7.54 9.86
C GLU A 16 -15.30 -8.10 10.27
N ASP A 17 -14.25 -7.33 10.08
CA ASP A 17 -12.90 -7.63 10.54
C ASP A 17 -12.64 -7.27 12.02
N GLY A 18 -13.60 -6.59 12.66
CA GLY A 18 -13.57 -6.21 14.08
C GLY A 18 -13.02 -4.82 14.38
N PHE A 19 -12.64 -4.02 13.37
CA PHE A 19 -12.08 -2.68 13.59
C PHE A 19 -12.59 -1.63 12.61
N LEU A 20 -13.22 -0.56 13.13
CA LEU A 20 -13.56 0.62 12.32
C LEU A 20 -12.34 1.45 11.85
N LEU A 21 -11.31 1.51 12.69
CA LEU A 21 -10.09 2.30 12.50
C LEU A 21 -8.87 1.36 12.56
N THR A 22 -7.72 1.84 13.03
CA THR A 22 -6.52 0.99 13.18
C THR A 22 -6.75 -0.14 14.18
N ALA A 23 -6.23 -1.32 13.85
CA ALA A 23 -6.13 -2.47 14.75
C ALA A 23 -4.76 -2.48 15.45
N PRO A 24 -4.65 -3.04 16.67
CA PRO A 24 -3.35 -3.36 17.26
C PRO A 24 -2.49 -4.17 16.28
N VAL A 25 -1.17 -3.90 16.24
CA VAL A 25 -0.26 -4.67 15.39
C VAL A 25 -0.27 -6.14 15.80
N GLY A 26 -0.38 -7.03 14.81
CA GLY A 26 -0.47 -8.47 15.01
C GLY A 26 -1.86 -8.96 15.42
N SER A 27 -2.91 -8.20 15.13
CA SER A 27 -4.31 -8.63 15.39
C SER A 27 -4.72 -9.80 14.50
N TYR A 28 -4.09 -9.95 13.32
CA TYR A 28 -4.34 -11.03 12.38
C TYR A 28 -3.14 -11.99 12.28
N PRO A 29 -3.32 -13.20 11.72
CA PRO A 29 -2.23 -14.13 11.51
C PRO A 29 -1.11 -13.52 10.65
N PRO A 30 0.17 -13.86 10.92
CA PRO A 30 1.27 -13.43 10.07
C PRO A 30 1.24 -14.14 8.72
N ASN A 31 1.94 -13.57 7.73
CA ASN A 31 2.27 -14.29 6.49
C ASN A 31 3.38 -15.34 6.72
N ASP A 32 3.74 -16.10 5.68
CA ASP A 32 4.75 -17.16 5.75
C ASP A 32 6.17 -16.68 6.12
N TYR A 33 6.42 -15.37 6.10
CA TYR A 33 7.67 -14.74 6.53
C TYR A 33 7.62 -14.24 7.98
N GLY A 34 6.51 -14.43 8.69
CA GLY A 34 6.33 -13.95 10.07
C GLY A 34 5.99 -12.46 10.17
N LEU A 35 5.63 -11.81 9.05
CA LEU A 35 5.23 -10.40 9.02
C LEU A 35 3.73 -10.26 9.22
N TYR A 36 3.34 -9.26 10.00
CA TYR A 36 1.94 -8.97 10.34
C TYR A 36 1.46 -7.73 9.59
N ASP A 37 0.16 -7.67 9.32
CA ASP A 37 -0.54 -6.47 8.83
C ASP A 37 0.03 -5.86 7.53
N MET A 38 0.74 -6.65 6.73
CA MET A 38 1.31 -6.22 5.44
C MET A 38 0.24 -5.82 4.39
N ALA A 39 -1.01 -6.15 4.66
CA ALA A 39 -2.18 -5.80 3.87
C ALA A 39 -3.21 -5.16 4.81
N GLY A 40 -3.65 -3.94 4.50
CA GLY A 40 -4.58 -3.17 5.32
C GLY A 40 -3.95 -2.54 6.56
N ASN A 41 -4.78 -2.25 7.56
CA ASN A 41 -4.44 -1.47 8.75
C ASN A 41 -3.96 -0.05 8.42
N VAL A 42 -2.69 0.15 8.05
CA VAL A 42 -2.12 1.45 7.72
C VAL A 42 -1.22 1.39 6.50
N TRP A 43 -1.15 2.51 5.78
CA TRP A 43 -0.15 2.66 4.71
C TRP A 43 1.25 2.70 5.29
N GLU A 44 2.17 1.98 4.66
CA GLU A 44 3.57 1.89 5.09
C GLU A 44 4.50 2.59 4.11
N TRP A 45 5.34 3.50 4.62
CA TRP A 45 6.35 4.22 3.83
C TRP A 45 7.50 3.30 3.41
N CYS A 46 7.90 3.42 2.15
CA CYS A 46 9.14 2.86 1.62
C CYS A 46 10.18 3.96 1.41
N SER A 47 11.46 3.59 1.37
CA SER A 47 12.57 4.51 1.10
C SER A 47 12.51 5.12 -0.30
N ASP A 48 11.91 4.43 -1.25
CA ASP A 48 11.96 4.70 -2.68
C ASP A 48 11.17 5.96 -3.04
N TYR A 49 11.68 6.74 -4.00
CA TYR A 49 10.87 7.75 -4.66
C TYR A 49 9.82 7.08 -5.56
N TYR A 50 8.60 7.62 -5.58
CA TYR A 50 7.57 7.14 -6.48
C TYR A 50 7.82 7.68 -7.89
N ASN A 51 7.92 6.76 -8.86
CA ASN A 51 7.90 7.10 -10.28
C ASN A 51 7.01 6.09 -11.01
N GLU A 52 6.00 6.60 -11.73
CA GLU A 52 5.04 5.78 -12.47
C GLU A 52 5.71 4.84 -13.51
N ASN A 53 6.92 5.19 -13.97
CA ASN A 53 7.68 4.43 -14.96
C ASN A 53 8.81 3.57 -14.38
N SER A 54 9.01 3.54 -13.04
CA SER A 54 10.13 2.85 -12.39
C SER A 54 10.35 1.43 -12.90
N TYR A 55 9.30 0.60 -12.88
CA TYR A 55 9.43 -0.81 -13.28
C TYR A 55 9.72 -1.00 -14.77
N VAL A 56 9.26 -0.08 -15.62
CA VAL A 56 9.58 -0.10 -17.05
C VAL A 56 11.07 0.21 -17.24
N TYR A 57 11.59 1.22 -16.55
CA TYR A 57 13.00 1.57 -16.60
C TYR A 57 13.89 0.45 -16.05
N ASP A 58 13.54 -0.11 -14.89
CA ASP A 58 14.28 -1.23 -14.29
C ASP A 58 14.37 -2.41 -15.26
N LYS A 59 13.26 -2.74 -15.94
CA LYS A 59 13.22 -3.81 -16.95
C LYS A 59 14.10 -3.51 -18.17
N ILE A 60 14.04 -2.28 -18.70
CA ILE A 60 14.82 -1.88 -19.89
C ILE A 60 16.32 -1.86 -19.57
N LEU A 61 16.68 -1.38 -18.39
CA LEU A 61 18.07 -1.25 -17.94
C LEU A 61 18.62 -2.55 -17.34
N GLY A 62 17.78 -3.57 -17.14
CA GLY A 62 18.18 -4.85 -16.55
C GLY A 62 18.48 -4.75 -15.05
N VAL A 63 17.92 -3.77 -14.34
CA VAL A 63 18.08 -3.59 -12.89
C VAL A 63 17.13 -4.55 -12.17
N CYS A 64 17.66 -5.67 -11.68
CA CYS A 64 16.87 -6.66 -10.93
C CYS A 64 17.52 -7.10 -9.60
N ILE A 65 18.71 -6.61 -9.30
CA ILE A 65 19.45 -6.94 -8.07
C ILE A 65 19.41 -5.72 -7.15
N ASN A 66 18.65 -5.81 -6.06
CA ASN A 66 18.49 -4.76 -5.04
C ASN A 66 18.22 -3.36 -5.64
N PRO A 67 17.16 -3.18 -6.46
CA PRO A 67 16.77 -1.87 -6.94
C PRO A 67 16.49 -0.93 -5.75
N LYS A 68 16.93 0.33 -5.85
CA LYS A 68 16.76 1.36 -4.79
C LYS A 68 15.71 2.41 -5.15
N GLY A 69 14.99 2.18 -6.25
CA GLY A 69 14.12 3.16 -6.88
C GLY A 69 14.89 4.24 -7.64
N PRO A 70 14.15 5.17 -8.26
CA PRO A 70 14.70 6.27 -9.05
C PRO A 70 15.32 7.36 -8.16
N GLU A 71 16.22 8.17 -8.70
CA GLU A 71 16.82 9.30 -7.97
C GLU A 71 15.82 10.45 -7.71
N MET A 72 14.78 10.56 -8.54
CA MET A 72 13.74 11.59 -8.45
C MET A 72 12.35 10.98 -8.61
N ALA A 73 11.40 11.55 -7.86
CA ALA A 73 9.98 11.22 -8.00
C ALA A 73 9.41 11.78 -9.31
N TYR A 74 8.46 11.07 -9.90
CA TYR A 74 7.73 11.52 -11.07
C TYR A 74 6.32 10.92 -11.12
N ASP A 75 5.31 11.78 -11.22
CA ASP A 75 3.92 11.41 -11.37
C ASP A 75 3.30 12.36 -12.40
N SER A 76 2.77 11.82 -13.49
CA SER A 76 2.16 12.62 -14.55
C SER A 76 0.96 13.44 -14.06
N GLY A 77 0.23 12.97 -13.05
CA GLY A 77 -0.89 13.67 -12.42
C GLY A 77 -0.46 14.78 -11.46
N GLU A 78 0.74 14.69 -10.88
CA GLU A 78 1.28 15.67 -9.94
C GLU A 78 2.78 15.92 -10.17
N PRO A 79 3.18 16.53 -11.30
CA PRO A 79 4.57 16.53 -11.80
C PRO A 79 5.57 17.30 -10.92
N PHE A 80 5.08 18.16 -10.02
CA PHE A 80 5.92 18.94 -9.11
C PHE A 80 5.98 18.35 -7.70
N ALA A 81 5.20 17.31 -7.41
CA ALA A 81 5.15 16.68 -6.09
C ALA A 81 6.32 15.69 -5.93
N LYS A 82 7.05 15.83 -4.83
CA LYS A 82 8.05 14.83 -4.43
C LYS A 82 7.36 13.75 -3.60
N LYS A 83 7.07 12.61 -4.23
CA LYS A 83 6.37 11.47 -3.62
C LYS A 83 7.34 10.35 -3.27
N ARG A 84 7.09 9.68 -2.15
CA ARG A 84 7.72 8.40 -1.79
C ARG A 84 6.70 7.28 -1.98
N VAL A 85 7.19 6.06 -2.16
CA VAL A 85 6.35 4.87 -2.32
C VAL A 85 5.65 4.56 -1.00
N LEU A 86 4.35 4.26 -1.09
CA LEU A 86 3.53 3.71 -0.01
C LEU A 86 3.05 2.31 -0.42
N ARG A 87 2.96 1.39 0.54
CA ARG A 87 2.50 0.00 0.32
C ARG A 87 1.51 -0.42 1.41
N GLY A 88 0.83 -1.55 1.17
CA GLY A 88 -0.03 -2.24 2.14
C GLY A 88 -1.50 -1.88 2.07
N GLY A 89 -1.85 -0.62 1.80
CA GLY A 89 -3.24 -0.16 1.93
C GLY A 89 -3.56 0.24 3.36
N SER A 90 -4.84 0.45 3.71
CA SER A 90 -5.24 0.81 5.08
C SER A 90 -6.64 0.31 5.42
N PHE A 91 -7.07 0.54 6.67
CA PHE A 91 -8.43 0.27 7.14
C PHE A 91 -9.53 1.00 6.33
N LEU A 92 -9.18 2.00 5.51
CA LEU A 92 -10.15 2.71 4.66
C LEU A 92 -10.37 2.07 3.30
N CYS A 93 -9.46 1.22 2.84
CA CYS A 93 -9.50 0.67 1.51
C CYS A 93 -10.69 -0.30 1.34
N ASN A 94 -11.38 -0.18 0.21
CA ASN A 94 -12.54 -0.97 -0.16
C ASN A 94 -12.47 -1.29 -1.65
N ASP A 95 -12.89 -2.50 -2.03
CA ASP A 95 -12.85 -2.96 -3.43
C ASP A 95 -13.57 -2.04 -4.43
N SER A 96 -14.53 -1.24 -3.97
CA SER A 96 -15.25 -0.28 -4.82
C SER A 96 -14.38 0.87 -5.36
N TYR A 97 -13.27 1.22 -4.72
CA TYR A 97 -12.44 2.37 -5.13
C TYR A 97 -10.93 2.18 -4.93
N CYS A 98 -10.52 1.34 -3.98
CA CYS A 98 -9.13 1.03 -3.67
C CYS A 98 -9.01 -0.48 -3.45
N SER A 99 -8.81 -1.20 -4.55
CA SER A 99 -8.71 -2.65 -4.60
C SER A 99 -7.25 -3.13 -4.54
N GLY A 100 -7.07 -4.42 -4.24
CA GLY A 100 -5.75 -5.06 -4.22
C GLY A 100 -5.05 -5.07 -2.86
N ILE A 101 -5.83 -4.99 -1.77
CA ILE A 101 -5.42 -5.38 -0.43
C ILE A 101 -5.46 -6.91 -0.29
#